data_AF-A0A286D7B0-F1
#
_entry.id   AF-A0A286D7B0-F1
#
_cell.length_a   1.000
_cell.length_b   1.000
_cell.length_c   1.000
_cell.angle_alpha   90.00
_cell.angle_beta   90.00
_cell.angle_gamma   90.00
#
_symmetry.space_group_name_H-M   'P 1'
#
loop_
_entity.id
_entity.type
_entity.pdbx_description
1 polymer ?
#
loop_
_entity_poly.entity_id
_entity_poly.type
_entity_poly.pdbx_seq_one_letter_code
_entity_poly.pdbx_strand_id
1 'polypeptide(L)'
;MALSLGSCGRADAPEPLHSLDDPRLRDGGLPHAWVVTLDMDLTPAQQRALDAAAAGDAMPLSLAGASRVGDDIVLVRLRDHLPAGVSPAQAREWTYARDCRSGQARLLGAGTGPGAGLPGRLDPVPLAEPPAGERRRLLDLACRYRTQCELQLRDNPCERVRRQDAPAPMPAAADEASTGSQRQ
;
A
#
# COMPACT_ATOMS: atom_id res chain seq x y z
N MET A 1 -6.68 -7.40 -21.07
CA MET A 1 -7.29 -7.05 -19.77
C MET A 1 -6.88 -5.62 -19.47
N ALA A 2 -7.83 -4.69 -19.43
CA ALA A 2 -7.59 -3.30 -19.06
C ALA A 2 -7.67 -3.19 -17.53
N LEU A 3 -6.62 -2.67 -16.90
CA LEU A 3 -6.61 -2.33 -15.48
C LEU A 3 -7.34 -0.98 -15.34
N SER A 4 -8.55 -1.00 -14.80
CA SER A 4 -9.21 0.22 -14.32
C SER A 4 -8.51 0.69 -13.06
N LEU A 5 -8.24 1.99 -12.96
CA LEU A 5 -7.53 2.60 -11.84
C LEU A 5 -8.49 3.48 -11.03
N GLY A 6 -9.05 2.92 -9.97
CA GLY A 6 -9.75 3.68 -8.94
C GLY A 6 -8.77 4.48 -8.08
N SER A 7 -8.98 5.79 -7.97
CA SER A 7 -8.26 6.65 -7.03
C SER A 7 -8.91 6.58 -5.65
N CYS A 8 -8.12 6.45 -4.58
CA CYS A 8 -8.64 6.68 -3.23
C CYS A 8 -8.78 8.17 -2.98
N GLY A 9 -9.96 8.55 -2.50
CA GLY A 9 -10.17 9.83 -1.84
C GLY A 9 -9.17 10.03 -0.70
N ARG A 10 -8.77 11.28 -0.56
CA ARG A 10 -7.93 11.86 0.49
C ARG A 10 -8.50 11.50 1.87
N ALA A 11 -7.85 10.60 2.60
CA ALA A 11 -8.08 10.49 4.04
C ALA A 11 -7.30 11.65 4.67
N ASP A 12 -7.98 12.78 4.92
CA ASP A 12 -7.37 13.92 5.61
C ASP A 12 -7.02 13.50 7.04
N ALA A 13 -5.74 13.18 7.27
CA ALA A 13 -5.22 13.07 8.61
C ALA A 13 -5.34 14.47 9.25
N PRO A 14 -5.93 14.62 10.46
CA PRO A 14 -6.08 15.91 11.13
C PRO A 14 -4.76 16.65 11.38
N GLU A 15 -3.63 15.93 11.34
CA GLU A 15 -2.30 16.53 11.31
C GLU A 15 -1.42 15.79 10.28
N PRO A 16 -1.19 16.38 9.08
CA PRO A 16 -0.41 15.72 8.05
C PRO A 16 1.07 15.57 8.45
N LEU A 17 1.66 14.41 8.17
CA LEU A 17 3.11 14.25 8.26
C LEU A 17 3.80 15.06 7.15
N HIS A 18 4.71 15.94 7.54
CA HIS A 18 5.45 16.78 6.60
C HIS A 18 6.92 16.41 6.46
N SER A 19 7.43 15.52 7.32
CA SER A 19 8.86 15.17 7.37
C SER A 19 9.08 13.68 7.65
N LEU A 20 10.13 13.13 7.05
CA LEU A 20 10.63 11.78 7.34
C LEU A 20 11.32 11.67 8.71
N ASP A 21 11.61 12.81 9.35
CA ASP A 21 12.20 12.87 10.68
C ASP A 21 11.17 12.84 11.81
N ASP A 22 9.88 12.81 11.47
CA ASP A 22 8.82 12.75 12.45
C ASP A 22 8.98 11.49 13.33
N PRO A 23 9.07 11.64 14.66
CA PRO A 23 9.32 10.52 15.56
C PRO A 23 8.22 9.46 15.50
N ARG A 24 6.98 9.85 15.16
CA ARG A 24 5.84 8.92 15.03
C ARG A 24 6.08 7.84 13.98
N LEU A 25 6.87 8.14 12.95
CA LEU A 25 7.28 7.17 11.92
C LEU A 25 8.19 6.08 12.50
N ARG A 26 9.09 6.44 13.43
CA ARG A 26 10.11 5.52 13.96
C ARG A 26 9.56 4.61 15.04
N ASP A 27 8.72 5.16 15.90
CA ASP A 27 8.18 4.44 17.06
C ASP A 27 6.96 3.58 16.70
N GLY A 28 6.54 3.61 15.42
CA GLY A 28 5.30 2.96 14.97
C GLY A 28 4.04 3.59 15.54
N GLY A 29 4.14 4.79 16.13
CA GLY A 29 3.07 5.51 16.81
C GLY A 29 2.09 6.21 15.87
N LEU A 30 1.98 5.78 14.61
CA LEU A 30 1.04 6.36 13.67
C LEU A 30 -0.38 5.87 13.99
N PRO A 31 -1.34 6.78 14.21
CA PRO A 31 -2.74 6.40 14.33
C PRO A 31 -3.19 5.65 13.07
N HIS A 32 -3.86 4.51 13.23
CA HIS A 32 -4.36 3.70 12.11
C HIS A 32 -5.22 4.51 11.12
N ALA A 33 -5.92 5.54 11.59
CA ALA A 33 -6.74 6.42 10.77
C ALA A 33 -5.93 7.27 9.76
N TRP A 34 -4.61 7.38 9.92
CA TRP A 34 -3.73 8.19 9.05
C TRP A 34 -3.02 7.36 7.99
N VAL A 35 -3.17 6.04 8.06
CA VAL A 35 -2.45 5.07 7.23
C VAL A 35 -3.44 4.47 6.24
N VAL A 36 -3.25 4.77 4.96
CA VAL A 36 -3.99 4.12 3.88
C VAL A 36 -3.15 2.97 3.35
N THR A 37 -3.55 1.74 3.61
CA THR A 37 -2.87 0.57 3.06
C THR A 37 -2.95 0.58 1.54
N LEU A 38 -1.78 0.52 0.90
CA LEU A 38 -1.63 0.27 -0.52
C LEU A 38 -1.41 -1.23 -0.63
N ASP A 39 -2.38 -1.96 -1.18
CA ASP A 39 -2.33 -3.43 -1.29
C ASP A 39 -1.25 -3.86 -2.29
N MET A 40 0.00 -3.81 -1.84
CA MET A 40 1.20 -3.99 -2.66
C MET A 40 2.05 -5.16 -2.13
N ASP A 41 1.44 -6.21 -1.60
CA ASP A 41 2.13 -7.49 -1.40
C ASP A 41 2.16 -8.25 -2.73
N LEU A 42 3.16 -7.94 -3.55
CA LEU A 42 3.18 -8.35 -4.95
C LEU A 42 3.89 -9.69 -5.12
N THR A 43 3.26 -10.58 -5.88
CA THR A 43 3.98 -11.72 -6.44
C THR A 43 5.07 -11.24 -7.40
N PRO A 44 6.14 -12.01 -7.64
CA PRO A 44 7.18 -11.65 -8.61
C PRO A 44 6.65 -11.37 -10.02
N ALA A 45 5.57 -12.04 -10.43
CA ALA A 45 4.93 -11.79 -11.73
C ALA A 45 4.21 -10.42 -11.75
N GLN A 46 3.46 -10.08 -10.70
CA GLN A 46 2.79 -8.79 -10.58
C GLN A 46 3.81 -7.64 -10.47
N GLN A 47 4.89 -7.83 -9.71
CA GLN A 47 5.91 -6.81 -9.57
C GLN A 47 6.61 -6.53 -10.91
N ARG A 48 6.95 -7.55 -11.71
CA ARG A 48 7.49 -7.36 -13.07
C ARG A 48 6.52 -6.63 -14.00
N ALA A 49 5.22 -6.91 -13.88
CA ALA A 49 4.22 -6.23 -14.69
C ALA A 49 4.15 -4.72 -14.41
N LEU A 50 4.48 -4.29 -13.19
CA LEU A 50 4.49 -2.87 -12.79
C LEU A 50 5.87 -2.22 -12.92
N ASP A 51 6.92 -3.01 -12.81
CA ASP A 51 8.32 -2.58 -12.86
C ASP A 51 8.96 -2.98 -14.20
N ALA A 52 8.66 -2.22 -15.25
CA ALA A 52 9.22 -2.43 -16.58
C ALA A 52 10.77 -2.37 -16.63
N ALA A 53 11.42 -1.84 -15.58
CA ALA A 53 12.87 -1.76 -15.44
C ALA A 53 13.47 -2.99 -14.73
N ALA A 54 12.65 -3.92 -14.22
CA ALA A 54 13.10 -5.20 -13.72
C ALA A 54 13.53 -6.11 -14.89
N ALA A 55 14.76 -5.91 -15.39
CA ALA A 55 15.36 -6.76 -16.40
C ALA A 55 16.03 -7.98 -15.74
N GLY A 56 15.53 -9.19 -16.02
CA GLY A 56 16.14 -10.46 -15.62
C GLY A 56 15.24 -11.36 -14.77
N ASP A 57 15.58 -12.66 -14.73
CA ASP A 57 14.81 -13.68 -13.99
C ASP A 57 15.05 -13.64 -12.47
N ALA A 58 16.11 -12.96 -12.01
CA ALA A 58 16.42 -12.82 -10.59
C ALA A 58 15.80 -11.54 -10.03
N MET A 59 14.69 -11.68 -9.32
CA MET A 59 14.14 -10.63 -8.46
C MET A 59 14.49 -10.96 -7.00
N PRO A 60 15.64 -10.51 -6.48
CA PRO A 60 16.03 -10.85 -5.11
C PRO A 60 15.22 -10.07 -4.06
N LEU A 61 14.49 -9.03 -4.47
CA LEU A 61 13.74 -8.16 -3.57
C LEU A 61 12.29 -7.95 -4.05
N SER A 62 11.34 -8.20 -3.16
CA SER A 62 9.92 -7.97 -3.39
C SER A 62 9.38 -6.80 -2.59
N LEU A 63 8.39 -6.12 -3.15
CA LEU A 63 7.54 -5.18 -2.43
C LEU A 63 6.50 -6.03 -1.67
N ALA A 64 6.60 -6.05 -0.35
CA ALA A 64 5.81 -6.91 0.55
C ALA A 64 4.67 -6.14 1.24
N GLY A 65 4.26 -5.02 0.67
CA GLY A 65 3.27 -4.09 1.21
C GLY A 65 3.76 -2.64 1.21
N ALA A 66 2.82 -1.72 1.06
CA ALA A 66 3.06 -0.31 1.26
C ALA A 66 1.85 0.35 1.94
N SER A 67 2.05 1.51 2.53
CA SER A 67 0.98 2.33 3.05
C SER A 67 1.29 3.79 2.78
N ARG A 68 0.29 4.57 2.41
CA ARG A 68 0.42 6.02 2.31
C ARG A 68 0.10 6.65 3.66
N VAL A 69 0.90 7.63 4.06
CA VAL A 69 0.70 8.42 5.28
C VAL A 69 0.74 9.90 4.89
N GLY A 70 -0.43 10.53 4.84
CA GLY A 70 -0.58 11.87 4.27
C GLY A 70 -0.49 11.88 2.74
N ASP A 71 -0.03 13.00 2.16
CA ASP A 71 -0.08 13.20 0.70
C ASP A 71 1.10 12.59 -0.05
N ASP A 72 2.30 12.73 0.52
CA ASP A 72 3.55 12.48 -0.18
C ASP A 72 4.47 11.48 0.51
N ILE A 73 4.15 11.03 1.72
CA ILE A 73 4.95 10.03 2.43
C ILE A 73 4.31 8.66 2.25
N VAL A 74 5.13 7.68 1.86
CA VAL A 74 4.75 6.27 1.83
C VAL A 74 5.68 5.46 2.73
N LEU A 75 5.09 4.55 3.50
CA LEU A 75 5.77 3.47 4.18
C LEU A 75 5.84 2.28 3.23
N VAL A 76 7.03 1.75 3.02
CA VAL A 76 7.25 0.64 2.07
C VAL A 76 7.95 -0.48 2.81
N ARG A 77 7.36 -1.67 2.78
CA ARG A 77 7.97 -2.90 3.27
C ARG A 77 8.58 -3.65 2.11
N LEU A 78 9.88 -3.88 2.18
CA LEU A 78 10.64 -4.69 1.25
C LEU A 78 10.97 -6.02 1.93
N ARG A 79 10.99 -7.10 1.14
CA ARG A 79 11.32 -8.44 1.63
C ARG A 79 12.22 -9.15 0.63
N ASP A 80 13.15 -9.95 1.12
CA ASP A 80 13.88 -10.88 0.26
C ASP A 80 12.93 -11.81 -0.48
N HIS A 81 13.21 -12.05 -1.76
CA HIS A 81 12.64 -13.17 -2.47
C HIS A 81 13.42 -14.43 -2.11
N LEU A 82 12.75 -15.36 -1.44
CA LEU A 82 13.34 -16.63 -1.07
C LEU A 82 13.04 -17.70 -2.15
N PRO A 83 14.01 -18.59 -2.46
CA PRO A 83 13.76 -19.76 -3.29
C PRO A 83 12.64 -20.65 -2.73
N ALA A 84 11.98 -21.39 -3.62
CA ALA A 84 10.98 -22.37 -3.22
C ALA A 84 11.55 -23.38 -2.20
N GLY A 85 10.80 -23.66 -1.14
CA GLY A 85 11.21 -24.58 -0.07
C GLY A 85 12.02 -23.94 1.06
N VAL A 86 12.43 -22.67 0.94
CA VAL A 86 13.03 -21.93 2.05
C VAL A 86 11.92 -21.36 2.94
N SER A 87 12.10 -21.45 4.27
CA SER A 87 11.12 -20.96 5.23
C SER A 87 10.97 -19.44 5.17
N PRO A 88 9.73 -18.89 5.15
CA PRO A 88 9.48 -17.45 5.24
C PRO A 88 10.06 -16.80 6.50
N ALA A 89 10.31 -17.57 7.56
CA ALA A 89 10.98 -17.10 8.77
C ALA A 89 12.42 -16.63 8.54
N GLN A 90 13.04 -17.01 7.41
CA GLN A 90 14.39 -16.61 7.03
C GLN A 90 14.41 -15.38 6.12
N ALA A 91 13.24 -14.87 5.71
CA ALA A 91 13.16 -13.74 4.81
C ALA A 91 13.58 -12.48 5.56
N ARG A 92 14.55 -11.74 5.02
CA ARG A 92 14.89 -10.43 5.55
C ARG A 92 13.84 -9.42 5.12
N GLU A 93 13.47 -8.55 6.04
CA GLU A 93 12.49 -7.48 5.83
C GLU A 93 13.08 -6.14 6.20
N TRP A 94 12.70 -5.11 5.45
CA TRP A 94 13.05 -3.72 5.71
C TRP A 94 11.82 -2.84 5.53
N THR A 95 11.59 -1.90 6.44
CA THR A 95 10.56 -0.87 6.28
C THR A 95 11.21 0.49 6.10
N TYR A 96 10.85 1.19 5.05
CA TYR A 96 11.30 2.54 4.75
C TYR A 96 10.14 3.52 4.80
N ALA A 97 10.39 4.75 5.27
CA ALA A 97 9.60 5.90 4.88
C ALA A 97 10.23 6.55 3.65
N ARG A 98 9.42 6.92 2.67
CA ARG A 98 9.83 7.55 1.42
C ARG A 98 8.99 8.80 1.20
N ASP A 99 9.65 9.93 1.00
CA ASP A 99 9.01 11.15 0.51
C ASP A 99 9.01 11.13 -1.02
N CYS A 100 7.82 11.06 -1.60
CA CYS A 100 7.61 10.94 -3.04
C CYS A 100 7.85 12.25 -3.82
N ARG A 101 8.04 13.40 -3.15
CA ARG A 101 8.42 14.66 -3.79
C ARG A 101 9.93 14.80 -3.91
N SER A 102 10.62 14.62 -2.79
CA SER A 102 12.07 14.82 -2.71
C SER A 102 12.87 13.58 -3.12
N GLY A 103 12.24 12.41 -3.12
CA GLY A 103 12.94 11.15 -3.33
C GLY A 103 13.89 10.81 -2.18
N GLN A 104 13.70 11.39 -1.00
CA GLN A 104 14.42 10.99 0.21
C GLN A 104 13.79 9.74 0.81
N ALA A 105 14.61 8.85 1.38
CA ALA A 105 14.15 7.65 2.05
C ALA A 105 14.88 7.47 3.38
N ARG A 106 14.17 6.94 4.37
CA ARG A 106 14.70 6.64 5.69
C ARG A 106 14.31 5.22 6.09
N LEU A 107 15.29 4.42 6.51
CA LEU A 107 15.05 3.11 7.11
C LEU A 107 14.42 3.31 8.50
N LEU A 108 13.30 2.63 8.74
CA LEU A 108 12.54 2.68 10.00
C LEU A 108 12.68 1.39 10.82
N GLY A 109 12.85 0.26 10.14
CA GLY A 109 12.97 -1.05 10.77
C GLY A 109 13.56 -2.07 9.82
N ALA A 110 14.25 -3.06 10.37
CA ALA A 110 14.82 -4.17 9.62
C ALA A 110 14.90 -5.40 10.53
N GLY A 111 14.66 -6.59 9.97
CA GLY A 111 14.72 -7.83 10.75
C GLY A 111 14.61 -9.07 9.87
N THR A 112 14.64 -10.24 10.50
CA THR A 112 14.50 -11.54 9.80
C THR A 112 13.22 -12.23 10.25
N GLY A 113 12.40 -12.61 9.27
CA GLY A 113 11.10 -13.24 9.45
C GLY A 113 9.92 -12.27 9.30
N PRO A 114 8.68 -12.82 9.24
CA PRO A 114 7.49 -12.02 8.98
C PRO A 114 7.26 -10.94 10.05
N GLY A 115 7.22 -9.69 9.63
CA GLY A 115 6.96 -8.55 10.51
C GLY A 115 8.14 -8.14 11.39
N ALA A 116 9.32 -8.75 11.21
CA ALA A 116 10.53 -8.37 11.93
C ALA A 116 11.09 -7.01 11.45
N GLY A 117 10.72 -6.57 10.25
CA GLY A 117 11.12 -5.26 9.72
C GLY A 117 10.22 -4.09 10.14
N LEU A 118 9.24 -4.28 11.03
CA LEU A 118 8.28 -3.22 11.41
C LEU A 118 8.95 -2.10 12.22
N PRO A 119 8.49 -0.83 12.08
CA PRO A 119 8.97 0.28 12.90
C PRO A 119 8.83 -0.01 14.41
N GLY A 120 9.73 0.54 15.22
CA GLY A 120 9.76 0.33 16.68
C GLY A 120 10.29 -1.04 17.12
N ARG A 121 10.44 -1.99 16.21
CA ARG A 121 11.15 -3.26 16.42
C ARG A 121 12.51 -3.20 15.76
N LEU A 122 13.45 -2.51 16.41
CA LEU A 122 14.85 -2.64 16.05
C LEU A 122 15.36 -3.91 16.71
N ASP A 123 15.35 -5.03 15.99
CA ASP A 123 16.24 -6.11 16.36
C ASP A 123 17.67 -5.56 16.35
N PRO A 124 18.48 -5.77 17.39
CA PRO A 124 19.85 -5.26 17.47
C PRO A 124 20.79 -5.90 16.45
N VAL A 125 20.28 -6.73 15.53
CA VAL A 125 21.07 -7.36 14.48
C VAL A 125 21.22 -6.36 13.34
N PRO A 126 22.44 -5.89 13.05
CA PRO A 126 22.68 -5.04 11.88
C PRO A 126 22.39 -5.86 10.61
N LEU A 127 21.21 -5.63 10.04
CA LEU A 127 20.84 -6.22 8.77
C LEU A 127 21.39 -5.35 7.65
N ALA A 128 22.20 -5.93 6.78
CA ALA A 128 22.68 -5.24 5.60
C ALA A 128 21.48 -4.76 4.76
N GLU A 129 21.48 -3.49 4.37
CA GLU A 129 20.46 -2.96 3.47
C GLU A 129 20.57 -3.62 2.07
N PRO A 130 19.43 -3.77 1.36
CA PRO A 130 19.45 -4.27 -0.01
C PRO A 130 20.21 -3.32 -0.95
N PRO A 131 20.63 -3.80 -2.13
CA PRO A 131 21.34 -2.99 -3.12
C PRO A 131 20.62 -1.67 -3.42
N ALA A 132 21.33 -0.56 -3.33
CA ALA A 132 20.74 0.78 -3.35
C ALA A 132 19.92 1.07 -4.62
N GLY A 133 20.35 0.55 -5.79
CA GLY A 133 19.65 0.74 -7.07
C GLY A 133 18.28 0.05 -7.09
N GLU A 134 18.21 -1.18 -6.62
CA GLU A 134 16.97 -1.96 -6.54
C GLU A 134 16.04 -1.42 -5.46
N ARG A 135 16.59 -1.12 -4.28
CA ARG A 135 15.86 -0.43 -3.20
C ARG A 135 15.18 0.83 -3.73
N ARG A 136 15.93 1.74 -4.38
CA ARG A 136 15.39 2.99 -4.92
C ARG A 136 14.28 2.72 -5.94
N ARG A 137 14.48 1.76 -6.84
CA ARG A 137 13.50 1.37 -7.86
C ARG A 137 12.16 0.95 -7.24
N LEU A 138 12.16 0.12 -6.20
CA LEU A 138 10.93 -0.32 -5.53
C LEU A 138 10.27 0.79 -4.71
N LEU A 139 11.05 1.67 -4.10
CA LEU A 139 10.50 2.85 -3.42
C LEU A 139 9.84 3.81 -4.42
N ASP A 140 10.46 4.03 -5.59
CA ASP A 140 9.90 4.83 -6.66
C ASP A 140 8.63 4.20 -7.26
N LEU A 141 8.59 2.87 -7.34
CA LEU A 141 7.39 2.12 -7.73
C LEU A 141 6.24 2.40 -6.75
N ALA A 142 6.46 2.24 -5.44
CA ALA A 142 5.45 2.56 -4.44
C ALA A 142 4.93 4.01 -4.57
N CYS A 143 5.84 4.98 -4.77
CA CYS A 143 5.47 6.38 -4.97
C CYS A 143 4.66 6.64 -6.24
N ARG A 144 4.97 5.94 -7.34
CA ARG A 144 4.22 6.05 -8.60
C ARG A 144 2.78 5.57 -8.45
N TYR A 145 2.58 4.51 -7.68
CA TYR A 145 1.28 3.87 -7.46
C TYR A 145 0.59 4.32 -6.17
N ARG A 146 1.12 5.32 -5.44
CA ARG A 146 0.63 5.73 -4.10
C ARG A 146 -0.81 6.24 -4.06
N THR A 147 -1.32 6.69 -5.19
CA THR A 147 -2.71 7.18 -5.36
C THR A 147 -3.61 6.17 -6.06
N GLN A 148 -3.03 5.06 -6.55
CA GLN A 148 -3.73 4.00 -7.26
C GLN A 148 -4.15 2.93 -6.27
N CYS A 149 -5.45 2.78 -6.08
CA CYS A 149 -5.98 1.90 -5.04
C CYS A 149 -6.31 0.50 -5.55
N GLU A 150 -6.19 0.28 -6.86
CA GLU A 150 -6.44 -1.02 -7.47
C GLU A 150 -5.14 -1.60 -8.01
N LEU A 151 -4.45 -2.38 -7.17
CA LEU A 151 -3.91 -3.64 -7.62
C LEU A 151 -4.92 -4.68 -7.14
N GLN A 152 -5.74 -5.21 -8.07
CA GLN A 152 -6.91 -6.02 -7.75
C GLN A 152 -6.59 -7.17 -6.78
N LEU A 153 -6.94 -6.98 -5.51
CA LEU A 153 -6.94 -8.00 -4.47
C LEU A 153 -8.25 -7.85 -3.68
N ARG A 154 -8.87 -9.00 -3.40
CA ARG A 154 -10.16 -9.12 -2.72
C ARG A 154 -10.02 -8.53 -1.30
N ASP A 155 -10.98 -7.70 -0.89
CA ASP A 155 -11.11 -7.06 0.44
C ASP A 155 -10.44 -5.68 0.65
N ASN A 156 -10.34 -4.87 -0.40
CA ASN A 156 -9.79 -3.52 -0.32
C ASN A 156 -10.66 -2.55 0.55
N PRO A 157 -10.11 -1.99 1.64
CA PRO A 157 -10.82 -1.03 2.51
C PRO A 157 -11.18 0.29 1.82
N CYS A 158 -10.54 0.63 0.70
CA CYS A 158 -10.80 1.84 -0.05
C CYS A 158 -12.10 1.77 -0.86
N GLU A 159 -12.51 0.56 -1.28
CA GLU A 159 -13.85 0.35 -1.83
C GLU A 159 -14.94 0.48 -0.78
N ARG A 160 -14.66 0.13 0.49
CA ARG A 160 -15.63 0.30 1.58
C ARG A 160 -15.96 1.78 1.80
N VAL A 161 -14.94 2.64 1.77
CA VAL A 161 -15.13 4.10 1.89
C VAL A 161 -15.92 4.63 0.68
N ARG A 162 -15.60 4.23 -0.56
CA ARG A 162 -16.42 4.62 -1.73
C ARG A 162 -17.86 4.11 -1.69
N ARG A 163 -18.13 2.92 -1.14
CA ARG A 163 -19.50 2.41 -0.96
C ARG A 163 -20.24 3.15 0.16
N GLN A 164 -19.53 3.70 1.14
CA GLN A 164 -20.09 4.50 2.22
C GLN A 164 -20.37 5.95 1.79
N ASP A 165 -19.54 6.50 0.90
CA ASP A 165 -19.69 7.85 0.33
C ASP A 165 -20.56 7.89 -0.95
N ALA A 166 -20.92 6.73 -1.50
CA ALA A 166 -21.87 6.67 -2.60
C ALA A 166 -23.26 7.07 -2.07
N PRO A 167 -23.95 8.05 -2.69
CA PRO A 167 -25.32 8.33 -2.33
C PRO A 167 -26.14 7.05 -2.50
N ALA A 168 -26.96 6.74 -1.50
CA ALA A 168 -27.81 5.55 -1.52
C ALA A 168 -28.53 5.47 -2.87
N PRO A 169 -28.58 4.30 -3.53
CA PRO A 169 -29.37 4.15 -4.73
C PRO A 169 -30.78 4.58 -4.38
N MET A 170 -31.25 5.67 -5.02
CA MET A 170 -32.60 6.15 -4.83
C MET A 170 -33.54 4.97 -5.03
N PRO A 171 -34.49 4.70 -4.11
CA PRO A 171 -35.47 3.68 -4.33
C PRO A 171 -36.16 4.03 -5.66
N ALA A 172 -36.13 3.09 -6.61
CA ALA A 172 -36.91 3.21 -7.82
C ALA A 172 -38.35 3.52 -7.39
N ALA A 173 -38.87 4.66 -7.86
CA ALA A 173 -40.25 5.02 -7.61
C ALA A 173 -41.12 3.87 -8.10
N ALA A 174 -41.72 3.16 -7.14
CA ALA A 174 -42.79 2.23 -7.41
C ALA A 174 -43.99 3.07 -7.85
N ASP A 175 -44.18 3.18 -9.17
CA ASP A 175 -45.45 3.63 -9.74
C ASP A 175 -46.47 2.49 -9.56
N GLU A 176 -47.02 2.40 -8.35
CA GLU A 176 -48.33 1.80 -8.13
C GLU A 176 -49.33 2.94 -7.89
N ALA A 177 -49.97 3.39 -8.96
CA ALA A 177 -51.29 4.01 -8.88
C ALA A 177 -52.32 3.01 -9.39
N SER A 178 -52.82 2.24 -8.43
CA SER A 178 -54.01 1.41 -8.57
C SER A 178 -55.27 2.28 -8.56
N THR A 179 -56.34 1.72 -9.14
CA THR A 179 -57.78 1.90 -8.84
C THR A 179 -58.62 3.01 -9.49
N GLY A 180 -59.73 2.57 -10.13
CA GLY A 180 -61.03 3.28 -10.16
C GLY A 180 -61.69 3.35 -11.55
N SER A 181 -62.43 2.34 -12.01
CA SER A 181 -63.89 2.16 -11.81
C SER A 181 -64.82 3.15 -12.56
N GLN A 182 -65.64 2.57 -13.45
CA GLN A 182 -67.03 2.91 -13.82
C GLN A 182 -67.43 3.87 -14.96
N ARG A 183 -68.30 3.30 -15.83
CA ARG A 183 -69.42 3.88 -16.63
C ARG A 183 -69.01 4.71 -17.87
N GLN A 184 -69.56 4.53 -19.07
CA GLN A 184 -70.88 4.06 -19.53
C GLN A 184 -70.75 3.20 -20.79
#